data_AF-A0A7W1UCG0-F1
#
_entry.id   AF-A0A7W1UCG0-F1
#
_cell.length_a   1.000
_cell.length_b   1.000
_cell.length_c   1.000
_cell.angle_alpha   90.00
_cell.angle_beta   90.00
_cell.angle_gamma   90.00
#
_symmetry.space_group_name_H-M   'P 1'
#
loop_
_entity.id
_entity.type
_entity.pdbx_description
1 polymer ?
#
loop_
_entity_poly.entity_id
_entity_poly.type
_entity_poly.pdbx_seq_one_letter_code
_entity_poly.pdbx_strand_id
1 'polypeptide(L)'
;MKSLIVNVVVVFLAIFIVGVVLEVGLAVMQINQKSHVRLVPGKGVTYIPGAYYRHTKEGFSQGYFNSHGFRDYERTYEKPKDTFRILIFGDSYVEALQVPLEESFPALLEQKLNGGSSTKKLRWLLLDSPALVRPMRICGMWTLV
;
A
#
# COMPACT_ATOMS: atom_id res chain seq x y z
N MET A 1 33.54 -46.90 6.80
CA MET A 1 32.50 -46.16 7.57
C MET A 1 32.83 -44.69 7.78
N LYS A 2 34.03 -44.32 8.26
CA LYS A 2 34.39 -42.90 8.52
C LYS A 2 34.29 -41.98 7.29
N SER A 3 34.81 -42.40 6.14
CA SER A 3 34.73 -41.65 4.88
C SER A 3 33.30 -41.46 4.37
N LEU A 4 32.44 -42.46 4.56
CA LEU A 4 31.02 -42.39 4.21
C LEU A 4 30.29 -41.31 5.01
N ILE A 5 30.54 -41.25 6.33
CA ILE A 5 29.95 -40.25 7.23
C ILE A 5 30.40 -38.84 6.83
N VAL A 6 31.69 -38.65 6.54
CA VAL A 6 32.24 -37.35 6.12
C VAL A 6 31.58 -36.88 4.82
N ASN A 7 31.46 -37.76 3.82
CA ASN A 7 30.83 -37.40 2.54
C ASN A 7 29.36 -37.01 2.71
N VAL A 8 28.62 -37.75 3.54
CA VAL A 8 27.21 -37.43 3.85
C VAL A 8 27.10 -36.05 4.50
N VAL A 9 27.93 -35.76 5.50
CA VAL A 9 27.95 -34.45 6.17
C VAL A 9 28.29 -33.32 5.19
N VAL A 10 29.26 -33.52 4.29
CA VAL A 10 29.62 -32.52 3.27
C VAL A 10 28.46 -32.25 2.32
N VAL A 11 27.73 -33.28 1.88
CA VAL A 11 26.56 -33.11 1.01
C VAL A 11 25.46 -32.32 1.72
N PHE A 12 25.14 -32.66 2.97
CA PHE A 12 24.14 -31.91 3.74
C PHE A 12 24.55 -30.46 3.98
N LEU A 13 25.83 -30.21 4.30
CA LEU A 13 26.34 -28.86 4.48
C LEU A 13 26.28 -28.06 3.18
N ALA A 14 26.61 -28.66 2.03
CA ALA A 14 26.52 -28.02 0.73
C ALA A 14 25.07 -27.65 0.38
N ILE A 15 24.12 -28.58 0.57
CA ILE A 15 22.69 -28.31 0.36
C ILE A 15 22.21 -27.18 1.27
N PHE A 16 22.63 -27.19 2.55
CA PHE A 16 22.27 -26.14 3.49
C PHE A 16 22.80 -24.77 3.06
N ILE A 17 24.08 -24.69 2.66
CA ILE A 17 24.69 -23.44 2.18
C ILE A 17 23.96 -22.93 0.93
N VAL A 18 23.68 -23.80 -0.04
CA VAL A 18 22.93 -23.43 -1.25
C VAL A 18 21.53 -22.92 -0.88
N GLY A 19 20.84 -23.59 0.05
CA GLY A 19 19.53 -23.15 0.54
C GLY A 19 19.59 -21.76 1.18
N VAL A 20 20.60 -21.49 2.01
CA VAL A 20 20.80 -20.17 2.64
C VAL A 20 21.11 -19.10 1.59
N VAL A 21 22.00 -19.38 0.64
CA VAL A 21 22.35 -18.42 -0.43
C VAL A 21 21.12 -18.11 -1.29
N LEU A 22 20.31 -19.11 -1.61
CA LEU A 22 19.10 -18.93 -2.39
C LEU A 22 18.05 -18.11 -1.63
N GLU A 23 17.79 -18.40 -0.35
CA GLU A 23 16.86 -17.63 0.47
C GLU A 23 17.30 -16.16 0.61
N VAL A 24 18.59 -15.92 0.87
CA VAL A 24 19.15 -14.57 0.96
C VAL A 24 19.02 -13.86 -0.40
N GLY A 25 19.29 -14.55 -1.50
CA GLY A 25 19.11 -14.01 -2.85
C GLY A 25 17.66 -13.59 -3.12
N LEU A 26 16.71 -14.46 -2.81
CA LEU A 26 15.27 -14.17 -2.96
C LEU A 26 14.80 -13.03 -2.05
N ALA A 27 15.33 -12.96 -0.83
CA ALA A 27 15.03 -11.90 0.13
C ALA A 27 15.53 -10.53 -0.37
N VAL A 28 16.76 -10.47 -0.90
CA VAL A 28 17.33 -9.24 -1.48
C VAL A 28 16.55 -8.80 -2.72
N MET A 29 16.13 -9.75 -3.56
CA MET A 29 15.30 -9.44 -4.73
C MET A 29 13.85 -9.07 -4.36
N GLN A 30 13.46 -9.23 -3.09
CA GLN A 30 12.13 -8.96 -2.55
C GLN A 30 11.02 -9.68 -3.33
N ILE A 31 11.30 -10.90 -3.79
CA ILE A 31 10.31 -11.73 -4.51
C ILE A 31 9.22 -12.21 -3.54
N ASN A 32 9.61 -12.56 -2.31
CA ASN A 32 8.70 -13.02 -1.26
C ASN A 32 8.24 -11.85 -0.37
N GLN A 33 7.35 -11.00 -0.90
CA GLN A 33 6.81 -9.89 -0.13
C GLN A 33 5.81 -10.37 0.92
N LYS A 34 5.86 -9.78 2.12
CA LYS A 34 4.81 -9.97 3.12
C LYS A 34 3.48 -9.46 2.57
N SER A 35 2.39 -10.09 2.97
CA SER A 35 1.05 -9.59 2.66
C SER A 35 0.92 -8.16 3.22
N HIS A 36 0.54 -7.23 2.35
CA HIS A 36 0.18 -5.86 2.72
C HIS A 36 -1.33 -5.72 2.98
N VAL A 37 -2.06 -6.82 2.86
CA VAL A 37 -3.51 -6.90 2.96
C VAL A 37 -3.91 -7.76 4.15
N ARG A 38 -4.98 -7.34 4.86
CA ARG A 38 -5.64 -8.14 5.89
C ARG A 38 -7.14 -8.22 5.66
N LEU A 39 -7.73 -9.32 6.08
CA LEU A 39 -9.18 -9.48 6.12
C LEU A 39 -9.71 -9.02 7.48
N VAL A 40 -10.69 -8.11 7.47
CA VAL A 40 -11.38 -7.64 8.66
C VAL A 40 -12.84 -8.11 8.61
N PRO A 41 -13.30 -8.90 9.59
CA PRO A 41 -14.69 -9.36 9.65
C PRO A 41 -15.68 -8.21 9.54
N GLY A 42 -16.69 -8.35 8.68
CA GLY A 42 -17.73 -7.34 8.44
C GLY A 42 -17.32 -6.12 7.61
N LYS A 43 -16.02 -5.90 7.37
CA LYS A 43 -15.48 -4.83 6.52
C LYS A 43 -14.82 -5.34 5.25
N GLY A 44 -14.45 -6.64 5.21
CA GLY A 44 -13.73 -7.30 4.13
C GLY A 44 -12.24 -6.95 4.10
N VAL A 45 -11.68 -6.80 2.91
CA VAL A 45 -10.24 -6.60 2.64
C VAL A 45 -9.80 -5.15 2.90
N THR A 46 -8.67 -4.96 3.60
CA THR A 46 -8.08 -3.64 3.86
C THR A 46 -6.56 -3.71 3.91
N TYR A 47 -5.86 -2.60 3.65
CA TYR A 47 -4.41 -2.52 3.73
C TYR A 47 -3.90 -2.35 5.14
N ILE A 48 -2.81 -3.05 5.45
CA ILE A 48 -2.11 -2.94 6.73
C ILE A 48 -1.46 -1.55 6.82
N PRO A 49 -1.80 -0.74 7.85
CA PRO A 49 -1.18 0.58 8.03
C PRO A 49 0.34 0.50 8.08
N GLY A 50 1.01 1.42 7.37
CA GLY A 50 2.47 1.45 7.29
C GLY A 50 3.10 0.28 6.54
N ALA A 51 2.31 -0.62 5.94
CA ALA A 51 2.89 -1.73 5.19
C ALA A 51 3.53 -1.24 3.89
N TYR A 52 4.71 -1.78 3.62
CA TYR A 52 5.37 -1.64 2.33
C TYR A 52 4.64 -2.48 1.28
N TYR A 53 4.48 -1.92 0.07
CA TYR A 53 4.04 -2.65 -1.10
C TYR A 53 5.01 -2.43 -2.25
N ARG A 54 5.14 -3.43 -3.10
CA ARG A 54 5.70 -3.31 -4.45
C ARG A 54 4.72 -3.95 -5.40
N HIS A 55 4.20 -3.15 -6.30
CA HIS A 55 3.30 -3.59 -7.35
C HIS A 55 4.09 -3.70 -8.65
N THR A 56 4.08 -4.89 -9.25
CA THR A 56 4.79 -5.18 -10.50
C THR A 56 3.87 -5.76 -11.57
N LYS A 57 2.56 -5.85 -11.28
CA LYS A 57 1.55 -6.29 -12.23
C LYS A 57 1.02 -5.06 -12.95
N GLU A 58 0.79 -5.16 -14.27
CA GLU A 58 0.13 -4.12 -15.06
C GLU A 58 0.79 -2.73 -15.01
N GLY A 59 2.04 -2.66 -14.56
CA GLY A 59 2.74 -1.43 -14.24
C GLY A 59 3.80 -1.67 -13.16
N PHE A 60 4.37 -0.57 -12.65
CA PHE A 60 5.34 -0.61 -11.59
C PHE A 60 5.14 0.56 -10.62
N SER A 61 4.93 0.24 -9.35
CA SER A 61 5.03 1.23 -8.28
C SER A 61 5.44 0.55 -6.97
N GLN A 62 6.00 1.32 -6.06
CA GLN A 62 6.32 0.85 -4.73
C GLN A 62 6.20 2.00 -3.72
N GLY A 63 5.92 1.66 -2.48
CA GLY A 63 5.74 2.66 -1.44
C GLY A 63 5.13 2.08 -0.17
N TYR A 64 4.54 2.96 0.63
CA TYR A 64 3.93 2.59 1.90
C TYR A 64 2.48 3.05 1.94
N PHE A 65 1.63 2.26 2.59
CA PHE A 65 0.32 2.74 3.01
C PHE A 65 0.47 3.66 4.22
N ASN A 66 -0.34 4.71 4.31
CA ASN A 66 -0.28 5.65 5.42
C ASN A 66 -0.73 5.03 6.76
N SER A 67 -0.68 5.82 7.84
CA SER A 67 -1.08 5.40 9.19
C SER A 67 -2.54 4.93 9.30
N HIS A 68 -3.37 5.29 8.32
CA HIS A 68 -4.77 4.90 8.22
C HIS A 68 -5.01 3.66 7.34
N GLY A 69 -3.97 3.15 6.66
CA GLY A 69 -4.09 2.03 5.73
C GLY A 69 -4.64 2.42 4.36
N PHE A 70 -4.41 3.66 3.91
CA PHE A 70 -4.75 4.11 2.56
C PHE A 70 -3.50 4.34 1.72
N ARG A 71 -3.61 4.16 0.41
CA ARG A 71 -2.53 4.46 -0.55
C ARG A 71 -2.49 5.95 -0.85
N ASP A 72 -2.11 6.74 0.14
CA ASP A 72 -2.16 8.19 0.06
C ASP A 72 -1.07 8.81 0.94
N TYR A 73 -0.80 10.11 0.80
CA TYR A 73 0.08 10.82 1.73
C TYR A 73 -0.52 10.81 3.14
N GLU A 74 0.36 10.94 4.14
CA GLU A 74 -0.04 11.04 5.53
C GLU A 74 -0.89 12.29 5.78
N ARG A 75 -2.08 12.11 6.36
CA ARG A 75 -3.06 13.16 6.56
C ARG A 75 -3.78 12.97 7.89
N THR A 76 -4.01 14.06 8.60
CA THR A 76 -4.81 14.05 9.83
C THR A 76 -6.29 13.98 9.53
N TYR A 77 -7.10 13.38 10.41
CA TYR A 77 -8.55 13.42 10.30
C TYR A 77 -9.14 14.81 10.54
N GLU A 78 -8.44 15.68 11.25
CA GLU A 78 -8.88 17.06 11.49
C GLU A 78 -8.73 17.92 10.22
N LYS A 79 -9.83 18.53 9.79
CA LYS A 79 -9.84 19.43 8.62
C LYS A 79 -9.09 20.73 8.95
N PRO A 80 -7.97 21.04 8.27
CA PRO A 80 -7.31 22.33 8.48
C PRO A 80 -8.23 23.48 8.07
N LYS A 81 -8.05 24.64 8.71
CA LYS A 81 -8.76 25.86 8.31
C LYS A 81 -8.46 26.20 6.84
N ASP A 82 -9.43 26.80 6.17
CA ASP A 82 -9.33 27.24 4.76
C ASP A 82 -8.96 26.14 3.75
N THR A 83 -9.21 24.88 4.12
CA THR A 83 -9.00 23.72 3.25
C THR A 83 -10.34 23.16 2.79
N PHE A 84 -10.49 22.87 1.50
CA PHE A 84 -11.64 22.09 1.02
C PHE A 84 -11.25 20.61 0.94
N ARG A 85 -12.11 19.73 1.45
CA ARG A 85 -11.86 18.28 1.47
C ARG A 85 -12.75 17.56 0.48
N ILE A 86 -12.13 16.83 -0.43
CA ILE A 86 -12.82 15.99 -1.40
C ILE A 86 -12.52 14.54 -1.06
N LEU A 87 -13.55 13.75 -0.85
CA LEU A 87 -13.41 12.31 -0.69
C LEU A 87 -13.64 11.65 -2.04
N ILE A 88 -12.68 10.83 -2.46
CA ILE A 88 -12.75 10.11 -3.74
C ILE A 88 -12.93 8.63 -3.42
N PHE A 89 -13.99 8.06 -3.98
CA PHE A 89 -14.29 6.63 -3.93
C PHE A 89 -14.18 6.05 -5.31
N GLY A 90 -13.67 4.82 -5.38
CA GLY A 90 -13.60 4.07 -6.63
C GLY A 90 -13.11 2.66 -6.40
N ASP A 91 -12.43 2.16 -7.41
CA ASP A 91 -11.83 0.84 -7.48
C ASP A 91 -10.33 1.00 -7.80
N SER A 92 -9.72 -0.04 -8.39
CA SER A 92 -8.33 -0.04 -8.83
C SER A 92 -7.89 1.20 -9.63
N TYR A 93 -8.77 1.90 -10.34
CA TYR A 93 -8.40 3.14 -11.05
C TYR A 93 -8.16 4.32 -10.11
N VAL A 94 -8.90 4.39 -9.02
CA VAL A 94 -8.69 5.39 -7.96
C VAL A 94 -7.49 4.99 -7.11
N GLU A 95 -7.33 3.69 -6.84
CA GLU A 95 -6.18 3.18 -6.11
C GLU A 95 -4.87 3.41 -6.86
N ALA A 96 -4.85 3.11 -8.15
CA ALA A 96 -3.72 3.30 -9.04
C ALA A 96 -2.41 2.66 -8.51
N LEU A 97 -2.47 1.40 -8.04
CA LEU A 97 -1.26 0.65 -7.63
C LEU A 97 -0.26 0.47 -8.77
N GLN A 98 -0.70 0.55 -10.02
CA GLN A 98 0.12 0.32 -11.20
C GLN A 98 1.09 1.47 -11.51
N VAL A 99 0.86 2.67 -10.95
CA VAL A 99 1.64 3.89 -11.22
C VAL A 99 2.16 4.51 -9.91
N PRO A 100 3.24 5.32 -9.95
CA PRO A 100 3.67 6.12 -8.80
C PRO A 100 2.51 6.92 -8.20
N LEU A 101 2.53 7.14 -6.88
CA LEU A 101 1.43 7.82 -6.17
C LEU A 101 1.18 9.22 -6.74
N GLU A 102 2.25 9.92 -7.13
CA GLU A 102 2.23 11.26 -7.70
C GLU A 102 1.52 11.31 -9.06
N GLU A 103 1.52 10.19 -9.79
CA GLU A 103 0.88 10.04 -11.10
C GLU A 103 -0.54 9.47 -10.99
N SER A 104 -1.01 9.14 -9.78
CA SER A 104 -2.38 8.68 -9.57
C SER A 104 -3.38 9.78 -9.96
N PHE A 105 -4.52 9.37 -10.55
CA PHE A 105 -5.59 10.29 -10.95
C PHE A 105 -5.94 11.30 -9.83
N PRO A 106 -6.13 10.87 -8.58
CA PRO A 106 -6.44 11.80 -7.51
C PRO A 106 -5.30 12.78 -7.13
N ALA A 107 -4.04 12.36 -7.20
CA ALA A 107 -2.89 13.24 -6.94
C ALA A 107 -2.78 14.31 -8.03
N LEU A 108 -2.93 13.91 -9.29
CA LEU A 108 -2.96 14.83 -10.43
C LEU A 108 -4.15 15.80 -10.35
N LEU A 109 -5.31 15.32 -9.87
CA LEU A 109 -6.50 16.16 -9.66
C LEU A 109 -6.25 17.21 -8.56
N GLU A 110 -5.66 16.83 -7.42
CA GLU A 110 -5.28 17.77 -6.35
C GLU A 110 -4.30 18.82 -6.87
N GLN A 111 -3.29 18.42 -7.65
CA GLN A 111 -2.33 19.35 -8.24
C GLN A 111 -3.02 20.36 -9.16
N LYS A 112 -3.90 19.91 -10.05
CA LYS A 112 -4.62 20.76 -11.00
C LYS A 112 -5.56 21.75 -10.30
N LEU A 113 -6.29 21.29 -9.29
CA LEU A 113 -7.22 22.14 -8.54
C LEU A 113 -6.50 23.18 -7.69
N ASN A 114 -5.35 22.83 -7.10
CA ASN A 114 -4.52 23.78 -6.37
C ASN A 114 -3.79 24.76 -7.31
N GLY A 115 -3.44 24.34 -8.53
CA GLY A 115 -2.81 25.21 -9.52
C GLY A 115 -3.72 26.30 -10.09
N GLY A 116 -5.04 26.08 -10.07
CA GLY A 116 -6.05 27.05 -10.54
C GLY A 116 -6.74 27.87 -9.45
N SER A 117 -6.52 27.58 -8.16
CA SER A 117 -7.18 28.25 -7.03
C SER A 117 -6.20 29.06 -6.18
N SER A 118 -6.38 30.38 -6.13
CA SER A 118 -5.52 31.30 -5.36
C SER A 118 -5.87 31.42 -3.87
N THR A 119 -6.94 30.76 -3.36
CA THR A 119 -7.49 31.11 -2.03
C THR A 119 -7.76 29.93 -1.08
N LYS A 120 -7.87 28.67 -1.54
CA LYS A 120 -8.10 27.51 -0.64
C LYS A 120 -7.32 26.29 -1.09
N LYS A 121 -6.59 25.67 -0.15
CA LYS A 121 -5.84 24.43 -0.41
C LYS A 121 -6.83 23.27 -0.46
N LEU A 122 -6.86 22.55 -1.56
CA LEU A 122 -7.68 21.36 -1.71
C LEU A 122 -6.89 20.15 -1.23
N ARG A 123 -7.53 19.28 -0.43
CA ARG A 123 -6.89 18.07 0.09
C ARG A 123 -7.88 16.91 0.12
N TRP A 124 -7.48 15.75 -0.39
CA TRP A 124 -8.32 14.57 -0.48
C TRP A 124 -7.95 13.53 0.57
N LEU A 125 -8.85 12.59 0.79
CA LEU A 125 -8.60 11.34 1.50
C LEU A 125 -8.97 10.23 0.52
N LEU A 126 -8.08 9.27 0.29
CA LEU A 126 -8.48 8.03 -0.35
C LEU A 126 -9.20 7.15 0.65
N LEU A 127 -10.40 6.72 0.30
CA LEU A 127 -10.95 5.48 0.81
C LEU A 127 -10.99 4.51 -0.35
N ASP A 128 -9.85 3.87 -0.60
CA ASP A 128 -9.83 2.67 -1.39
C ASP A 128 -9.61 1.46 -0.47
N SER A 129 -10.62 0.62 -0.40
CA SER A 129 -10.50 -0.72 0.15
C SER A 129 -11.28 -1.60 -0.80
N PRO A 130 -10.77 -2.79 -1.17
CA PRO A 130 -11.48 -3.77 -2.01
C PRO A 130 -12.80 -4.31 -1.42
N ALA A 131 -13.33 -3.65 -0.40
CA ALA A 131 -14.27 -4.16 0.56
C ALA A 131 -15.37 -3.18 0.96
N LEU A 132 -15.38 -1.97 0.38
CA LEU A 132 -16.45 -1.01 0.55
C LEU A 132 -17.68 -1.36 -0.30
N VAL A 133 -18.29 -2.51 -0.01
CA VAL A 133 -19.67 -2.85 -0.45
C VAL A 133 -20.68 -2.62 0.68
N ARG A 134 -20.28 -2.03 1.81
CA ARG A 134 -21.21 -1.63 2.88
C ARG A 134 -20.91 -0.25 3.42
N PRO A 135 -21.95 0.55 3.76
CA PRO A 135 -21.76 1.91 4.24
C PRO A 135 -21.06 1.86 5.60
N MET A 136 -19.78 2.23 5.60
CA MET A 136 -19.07 2.54 6.82
C MET A 136 -19.77 3.75 7.44
N ARG A 137 -20.32 3.59 8.66
CA ARG A 137 -20.74 4.72 9.49
C ARG A 137 -19.51 5.57 9.75
N ILE A 138 -19.27 6.55 8.89
CA ILE A 138 -18.45 7.72 9.20
C ILE A 138 -19.25 8.48 10.25
N CYS A 139 -19.01 8.13 11.51
CA CYS A 139 -19.60 8.83 12.63
C CYS A 139 -18.99 10.23 12.65
N GLY A 140 -19.84 11.25 12.47
CA GLY A 140 -19.52 12.63 12.76
C GLY A 140 -19.25 13.50 11.53
N MET A 141 -20.29 14.25 11.15
CA MET A 141 -20.17 15.60 10.60
C MET A 141 -19.80 15.73 9.12
N TRP A 142 -20.67 15.16 8.28
CA TRP A 142 -20.91 15.69 6.94
C TRP A 142 -21.95 16.81 7.05
N THR A 143 -21.50 18.05 7.02
CA THR A 143 -22.35 19.15 6.57
C THR A 143 -21.81 19.58 5.22
N LEU A 144 -22.57 19.23 4.18
CA LEU A 144 -22.57 19.92 2.89
C LEU A 144 -22.75 21.42 3.17
N VAL A 145 -21.68 22.20 3.00
CA VAL A 145 -21.57 23.51 2.32
C VAL A 145 -20.07 23.85 2.22
#